data_AF-A0A936T9N1-F1
#
_entry.id   AF-A0A936T9N1-F1
#
_cell.length_a   1.000
_cell.length_b   1.000
_cell.length_c   1.000
_cell.angle_alpha   90.00
_cell.angle_beta   90.00
_cell.angle_gamma   90.00
#
_symmetry.space_group_name_H-M   'P 1'
#
loop_
_entity.id
_entity.type
_entity.pdbx_description
1 polymer ?
#
loop_
_entity_poly.entity_id
_entity_poly.type
_entity_poly.pdbx_seq_one_letter_code
_entity_poly.pdbx_strand_id
1 'polypeptide(L)'
;METSTDHTRMTLEELQRAEKRTRNEQITVAVLIGFLIGVIIYGVATKGFGLLHTLLPGGLILLLVRSSANINQRLAGIRAEKERRRTG
;
A
#
# COMPACT_ATOMS: atom_id res chain seq x y z
N MET A 1 18.66 8.84 -1.38
CA MET A 1 17.67 9.22 -2.40
C MET A 1 16.55 9.95 -1.70
N GLU A 2 16.57 11.27 -1.80
CA GLU A 2 15.56 12.17 -1.24
C GLU A 2 14.27 12.04 -2.04
N THR A 3 13.25 11.40 -1.46
CA THR A 3 11.87 11.54 -1.92
C THR A 3 11.12 12.44 -0.94
N SER A 4 11.64 13.65 -0.78
CA SER A 4 10.93 14.80 -0.22
C SER A 4 9.79 15.12 -1.19
N THR A 5 8.71 14.33 -1.12
CA THR A 5 7.42 14.80 -1.57
C THR A 5 7.18 16.06 -0.76
N ASP A 6 7.13 17.20 -1.42
CA ASP A 6 7.09 18.54 -0.85
C ASP A 6 5.72 18.79 -0.18
N HIS A 7 5.43 18.01 0.85
CA HIS A 7 4.20 18.09 1.66
C HIS A 7 4.11 19.46 2.35
N THR A 8 5.24 20.13 2.53
CA THR A 8 5.34 21.50 3.04
C THR A 8 4.68 22.52 2.10
N ARG A 9 4.61 22.25 0.79
CA ARG A 9 4.01 23.15 -0.20
C ARG A 9 2.55 22.86 -0.52
N MET A 10 2.01 21.74 -0.05
CA MET A 10 0.60 21.44 -0.23
C MET A 10 -0.27 22.26 0.74
N THR A 11 -1.43 22.70 0.25
CA THR A 11 -2.47 23.33 1.08
C THR A 11 -3.17 22.30 1.96
N LEU A 12 -3.85 22.74 3.02
CA LEU A 12 -4.49 21.84 3.99
C LEU A 12 -5.53 20.90 3.33
N GLU A 13 -6.23 21.40 2.31
CA GLU A 13 -7.16 20.61 1.49
C GLU A 13 -6.44 19.56 0.63
N GLU A 14 -5.29 19.92 0.06
CA GLU A 14 -4.47 18.98 -0.74
C GLU A 14 -3.88 17.87 0.14
N LEU A 15 -3.44 18.17 1.37
CA LEU A 15 -3.02 17.13 2.32
C LEU A 15 -4.16 16.18 2.65
N GLN A 16 -5.38 16.68 2.85
CA GLN A 16 -6.55 15.83 3.10
C GLN A 16 -6.89 14.93 1.91
N ARG A 17 -6.85 15.47 0.68
CA ARG A 17 -7.06 14.68 -0.55
C ARG A 17 -5.96 13.63 -0.73
N ALA A 18 -4.71 13.99 -0.49
CA ALA A 18 -3.57 13.07 -0.55
C ALA A 18 -3.72 11.94 0.49
N GLU A 19 -4.06 12.26 1.74
CA GLU A 19 -4.30 11.26 2.78
C GLU A 19 -5.40 10.28 2.39
N LYS A 20 -6.55 10.78 1.89
CA LYS A 20 -7.67 9.95 1.45
C LYS A 20 -7.27 9.03 0.29
N ARG A 21 -6.50 9.55 -0.67
CA ARG A 21 -6.01 8.77 -1.80
C ARG A 21 -5.05 7.67 -1.35
N THR A 22 -4.06 8.00 -0.53
CA THR A 22 -3.07 7.03 -0.01
C THR A 22 -3.72 5.96 0.87
N ARG A 23 -4.77 6.31 1.63
CA ARG A 23 -5.58 5.34 2.38
C ARG A 23 -6.34 4.40 1.44
N ASN A 24 -6.96 4.91 0.39
CA ASN A 24 -7.62 4.07 -0.60
C ASN A 24 -6.63 3.14 -1.31
N GLU A 25 -5.43 3.62 -1.65
CA GLU A 25 -4.36 2.80 -2.21
C GLU A 25 -3.97 1.65 -1.27
N GLN A 26 -3.83 1.93 0.04
CA GLN A 26 -3.56 0.92 1.05
C GLN A 26 -4.65 -0.18 1.08
N ILE A 27 -5.93 0.22 1.04
CA ILE A 27 -7.06 -0.71 1.02
C ILE A 27 -7.04 -1.56 -0.25
N THR A 28 -6.85 -0.94 -1.42
CA THR A 28 -6.75 -1.64 -2.70
C THR A 28 -5.62 -2.68 -2.68
N VAL A 29 -4.44 -2.32 -2.16
CA VAL A 29 -3.31 -3.26 -2.02
C VAL A 29 -3.66 -4.41 -1.09
N ALA A 30 -4.31 -4.15 0.04
CA ALA A 30 -4.75 -5.20 0.97
C ALA A 30 -5.75 -6.18 0.33
N VAL A 31 -6.72 -5.66 -0.43
CA VAL A 31 -7.68 -6.48 -1.19
C VAL A 31 -6.98 -7.33 -2.24
N LEU A 32 -6.01 -6.77 -2.98
CA LEU A 32 -5.22 -7.53 -3.96
C LEU A 32 -4.41 -8.65 -3.32
N ILE A 33 -3.78 -8.39 -2.16
CA ILE A 33 -3.06 -9.44 -1.41
C ILE A 33 -4.03 -10.56 -1.00
N GLY A 34 -5.19 -10.22 -0.45
CA GLY A 34 -6.22 -11.21 -0.09
C GLY A 34 -6.71 -12.04 -1.28
N PHE A 35 -6.93 -11.38 -2.43
CA PHE A 35 -7.28 -12.06 -3.68
C PHE A 35 -6.19 -13.03 -4.14
N LEU A 36 -4.92 -12.63 -4.10
CA LEU A 36 -3.79 -13.49 -4.48
C LEU A 36 -3.66 -14.72 -3.58
N ILE A 37 -3.88 -14.56 -2.26
CA ILE A 37 -3.92 -15.67 -1.31
C ILE A 37 -5.06 -16.64 -1.69
N GLY A 38 -6.24 -16.12 -2.03
CA GLY A 38 -7.36 -16.93 -2.53
C GLY A 38 -7.01 -17.72 -3.78
N VAL A 39 -6.33 -17.10 -4.75
CA VAL A 39 -5.85 -17.77 -5.97
C VAL A 39 -4.85 -18.88 -5.65
N ILE A 40 -3.94 -18.67 -4.69
CA ILE A 40 -3.00 -19.71 -4.23
C ILE A 40 -3.77 -20.90 -3.67
N ILE A 41 -4.70 -20.66 -2.74
CA ILE A 41 -5.49 -21.73 -2.10
C ILE A 41 -6.32 -22.49 -3.15
N TYR A 42 -7.00 -21.78 -4.03
CA TYR A 42 -7.81 -22.39 -5.10
C TYR A 42 -6.94 -23.19 -6.08
N GLY A 43 -5.78 -22.65 -6.48
CA GLY A 43 -4.84 -23.32 -7.35
C GLY A 43 -4.30 -24.62 -6.73
N VAL A 44 -3.93 -24.57 -5.44
CA VAL A 44 -3.47 -25.75 -4.69
C VAL A 44 -4.59 -26.79 -4.58
N ALA A 45 -5.83 -26.38 -4.27
CA ALA A 45 -6.96 -27.29 -4.11
C ALA A 45 -7.40 -27.96 -5.43
N THR A 46 -7.31 -27.25 -6.56
CA THR A 46 -7.83 -27.74 -7.86
C THR A 46 -6.78 -28.43 -8.73
N LYS A 47 -5.52 -27.98 -8.69
CA LYS A 47 -4.43 -28.47 -9.54
C LYS A 47 -3.25 -29.08 -8.77
N GLY A 48 -3.32 -29.10 -7.44
CA GLY A 48 -2.21 -29.53 -6.58
C GLY A 48 -1.13 -28.45 -6.42
N PHE A 49 -0.01 -28.81 -5.78
CA PHE A 49 1.07 -27.86 -5.48
C PHE A 49 1.89 -27.52 -6.75
N GLY A 50 1.43 -26.52 -7.51
CA GLY A 50 2.11 -26.07 -8.73
C GLY A 50 2.97 -24.83 -8.48
N LEU A 51 4.27 -24.91 -8.78
CA LEU A 51 5.21 -23.78 -8.66
C LEU A 51 4.70 -22.50 -9.35
N LEU A 52 3.98 -22.61 -10.47
CA LEU A 52 3.44 -21.45 -11.18
C LEU A 52 2.29 -20.75 -10.41
N HIS A 53 1.52 -21.52 -9.62
CA HIS A 53 0.37 -21.03 -8.86
C HIS A 53 0.73 -20.57 -7.44
N THR A 54 1.94 -20.85 -6.97
CA THR A 54 2.46 -20.40 -5.67
C THR A 54 3.57 -19.37 -5.81
N LEU A 55 4.53 -19.56 -6.74
CA LEU A 55 5.69 -18.70 -6.87
C LEU A 55 5.36 -17.35 -7.50
N LEU A 56 4.49 -17.34 -8.52
CA LEU A 56 4.09 -16.14 -9.25
C LEU A 56 3.24 -15.20 -8.37
N PRO A 57 2.14 -15.66 -7.74
CA PRO A 57 1.42 -14.84 -6.78
C PRO A 57 2.23 -14.57 -5.49
N GLY A 58 3.09 -15.49 -5.04
CA GLY A 58 3.97 -15.27 -3.89
C GLY A 58 4.96 -14.13 -4.11
N GLY A 59 5.59 -14.06 -5.28
CA GLY A 59 6.46 -12.94 -5.67
C GLY A 59 5.70 -11.62 -5.76
N LEU A 60 4.47 -11.64 -6.27
CA LEU A 60 3.61 -10.46 -6.36
C LEU A 60 3.20 -9.96 -4.97
N ILE A 61 2.89 -10.86 -4.03
CA ILE A 61 2.60 -10.52 -2.63
C ILE A 61 3.81 -9.84 -1.98
N LEU A 62 5.03 -10.37 -2.15
CA LEU A 62 6.23 -9.76 -1.59
C LEU A 62 6.46 -8.33 -2.12
N LEU A 63 6.20 -8.11 -3.41
CA LEU A 63 6.30 -6.78 -4.01
C LEU A 63 5.22 -5.83 -3.47
N LEU A 64 3.98 -6.32 -3.34
CA LEU A 64 2.85 -5.57 -2.78
C LEU A 64 3.08 -5.21 -1.31
N VAL A 65 3.65 -6.11 -0.52
CA VAL A 65 3.98 -5.85 0.90
C VAL A 65 5.04 -4.76 1.02
N ARG A 66 6.10 -4.80 0.20
CA ARG A 66 7.10 -3.72 0.14
C ARG A 66 6.48 -2.39 -0.28
N SER A 67 5.59 -2.42 -1.26
CA SER A 67 4.87 -1.22 -1.71
C SER A 67 3.94 -0.66 -0.61
N SER A 68 3.25 -1.54 0.12
CA SER A 68 2.40 -1.17 1.26
C SER A 68 3.20 -0.48 2.38
N ALA A 69 4.42 -0.93 2.66
CA ALA A 69 5.31 -0.27 3.62
C ALA A 69 5.65 1.17 3.20
N ASN A 70 5.95 1.40 1.92
CA ASN A 70 6.20 2.74 1.40
C ASN A 70 4.94 3.63 1.45
N ILE A 71 3.76 3.06 1.15
CA ILE A 71 2.47 3.75 1.27
C ILE A 71 2.22 4.18 2.72
N ASN A 72 2.51 3.31 3.69
CA ASN A 72 2.38 3.62 5.12
C ASN A 72 3.32 4.75 5.56
N GLN A 73 4.57 4.73 5.10
CA GLN A 73 5.54 5.80 5.39
C GLN A 73 5.07 7.16 4.82
N ARG A 74 4.55 7.18 3.59
CA ARG A 74 3.97 8.39 2.99
C ARG A 74 2.76 8.89 3.78
N LEU A 75 1.88 7.99 4.20
CA LEU A 75 0.71 8.33 5.01
C LEU A 75 1.11 8.90 6.38
N ALA A 76 2.14 8.34 7.01
CA ALA A 76 2.69 8.84 8.27
C ALA A 76 3.28 10.24 8.12
N GLY A 77 4.01 10.51 7.04
CA GLY A 77 4.55 11.84 6.72
C GLY A 77 3.45 12.89 6.52
N ILE A 78 2.40 12.56 5.77
CA ILE A 78 1.24 13.46 5.56
C ILE A 78 0.53 13.76 6.89
N ARG A 79 0.39 12.76 7.78
CA ARG A 79 -0.24 12.95 9.10
C ARG A 79 0.60 13.81 10.03
N ALA A 80 1.91 13.58 10.07
CA ALA A 80 2.82 14.37 10.89
C ALA A 80 2.81 15.86 10.49
N GLU A 81 2.79 16.16 9.18
CA GLU A 81 2.71 17.54 8.69
C GLU A 81 1.33 18.18 9.00
N LYS A 82 0.23 17.41 8.90
CA LYS A 82 -1.10 17.88 9.33
C LYS A 82 -1.17 18.21 10.82
N GLU A 83 -0.60 17.37 11.68
CA GLU A 83 -0.58 17.59 13.13
C GLU A 83 0.26 18.82 13.48
N ARG A 84 1.44 18.96 12.89
CA ARG A 84 2.31 20.13 13.07
C ARG A 84 1.57 21.45 12.80
N ARG A 85 0.77 21.53 11.73
CA ARG A 85 -0.03 22.72 11.37
C ARG A 85 -1.30 22.92 12.21
N ARG A 86 -1.72 21.90 12.97
CA ARG A 86 -2.89 21.98 13.85
C ARG A 86 -2.53 22.48 15.25
N THR A 87 -1.31 22.17 15.71
CA THR A 87 -0.78 22.58 17.03
C THR A 87 0.07 23.86 17.03
N GLY A 88 0.41 24.41 15.86
CA GLY A 88 1.05 25.72 15.72
C GLY A 88 0.05 26.76 15.25
#